data_AF-A0A8H8NMX8-F1
#
_entry.id   AF-A0A8H8NMX8-F1
#
_cell.length_a   1.000
_cell.length_b   1.000
_cell.length_c   1.000
_cell.angle_alpha   90.00
_cell.angle_beta   90.00
_cell.angle_gamma   90.00
#
_symmetry.space_group_name_H-M   'P 1'
#
loop_
_entity.id
_entity.type
_entity.pdbx_description
1 polymer ?
#
loop_
_entity_poly.entity_id
_entity_poly.type
_entity_poly.pdbx_seq_one_letter_code
_entity_poly.pdbx_strand_id
1 'polypeptide(L)'
;MANTLTLAQSSLKTLDLLSDSVQNCVNSSLALEVADTQSFMDTPGYDNVLNKLLTAIDAERILHQQIATKLGNAFASIKKFRNRIAKVVPAVKLPQEILVCIFETASAERGPVTNRQKYITDTKTLFSISHVSSYWRYITVNTPTLWSRIDVDVIAWRGNKIPEKQRA
;
A
#
# COMPACT_ATOMS: atom_id res chain seq x y z
N MET A 1 -19.85 -6.23 16.29
CA MET A 1 -18.78 -5.32 15.80
C MET A 1 -17.39 -5.61 16.42
N ALA A 2 -17.24 -6.55 17.35
CA ALA A 2 -15.94 -6.84 18.00
C ALA A 2 -14.90 -7.59 17.12
N ASN A 3 -15.34 -8.37 16.12
CA ASN A 3 -14.45 -9.25 15.35
C ASN A 3 -13.56 -8.57 14.30
N THR A 4 -13.88 -7.34 13.87
CA THR A 4 -13.07 -6.61 12.88
C THR A 4 -11.89 -5.90 13.52
N LEU A 5 -12.06 -5.44 14.76
CA LEU A 5 -11.02 -4.76 15.55
C LEU A 5 -9.92 -5.74 15.97
N THR A 6 -10.30 -6.96 16.35
CA THR A 6 -9.34 -8.03 16.69
C THR A 6 -8.54 -8.51 15.48
N LEU A 7 -9.15 -8.55 14.29
CA LEU A 7 -8.46 -8.92 13.05
C LEU A 7 -7.40 -7.86 12.66
N ALA A 8 -7.76 -6.57 12.73
CA ALA A 8 -6.84 -5.48 12.42
C ALA A 8 -5.67 -5.41 13.40
N GLN A 9 -5.93 -5.61 14.70
CA GLN A 9 -4.88 -5.67 15.72
C GLN A 9 -3.96 -6.88 15.54
N SER A 10 -4.49 -8.02 15.09
CA SER A 10 -3.66 -9.18 14.75
C SER A 10 -2.77 -8.92 13.55
N SER A 11 -3.24 -8.18 12.54
CA SER A 11 -2.46 -7.83 11.34
C SER A 11 -1.33 -6.83 11.64
N LEU A 12 -1.55 -5.87 12.54
CA LEU A 12 -0.49 -4.96 13.00
C LEU A 12 0.63 -5.72 13.72
N LYS A 13 0.29 -6.62 14.64
CA LYS A 13 1.29 -7.47 15.33
C LYS A 13 2.11 -8.32 14.36
N THR A 14 1.53 -8.79 13.25
CA THR A 14 2.29 -9.55 12.26
C THR A 14 3.25 -8.70 11.43
N LEU A 15 2.96 -7.40 11.26
CA LEU A 15 3.87 -6.48 10.56
C LEU A 15 5.07 -6.10 11.44
N ASP A 16 4.85 -5.90 12.74
CA ASP A 16 5.93 -5.63 13.69
C ASP A 16 6.91 -6.81 13.76
N LEU A 17 6.39 -8.05 13.84
CA LEU A 17 7.20 -9.26 13.80
C LEU A 17 8.01 -9.43 12.50
N LEU A 18 7.47 -8.98 11.36
CA LEU A 18 8.18 -8.99 10.08
C LEU A 18 9.32 -7.96 10.06
N SER A 19 9.07 -6.76 10.59
CA SER A 19 10.09 -5.70 10.70
C SER A 19 11.26 -6.17 11.56
N ASP A 20 10.99 -6.78 12.70
CA ASP A 20 12.02 -7.29 13.61
C ASP A 20 12.81 -8.44 13.00
N SER A 21 12.14 -9.33 12.25
CA SER A 21 12.80 -10.45 11.56
C SER A 21 13.74 -9.97 10.45
N VAL A 22 13.31 -9.00 9.64
CA VAL A 22 14.14 -8.41 8.58
C VAL A 22 15.34 -7.70 9.19
N GLN A 23 15.14 -6.95 10.27
CA GLN A 23 16.23 -6.25 10.95
C GLN A 23 17.27 -7.21 11.53
N ASN A 24 16.83 -8.34 12.11
CA ASN A 24 17.73 -9.39 12.58
C ASN A 24 18.50 -10.06 11.43
N CYS A 25 17.86 -10.32 10.29
CA CYS A 25 18.52 -10.89 9.12
C CYS A 25 19.62 -9.96 8.57
N VAL A 26 19.35 -8.65 8.49
CA VAL A 26 20.34 -7.66 8.08
C VAL A 26 21.51 -7.66 9.04
N ASN A 27 21.25 -7.70 10.35
CA ASN A 27 22.30 -7.72 11.37
C ASN A 27 23.16 -9.01 11.33
N SER A 28 22.54 -10.17 11.08
CA SER A 28 23.25 -11.44 10.92
C SER A 28 24.08 -11.51 9.64
N SER A 29 23.58 -10.95 8.53
CA SER A 29 24.33 -10.86 7.27
C SER A 29 25.51 -9.90 7.40
N LEU A 30 25.33 -8.78 8.09
CA LEU A 30 26.41 -7.81 8.36
C LEU A 30 27.50 -8.40 9.27
N ALA A 31 27.12 -9.23 10.25
CA ALA A 31 28.07 -9.94 11.11
C ALA A 31 28.90 -10.99 10.36
N LEU A 32 28.36 -11.56 9.28
CA LEU A 32 29.08 -12.48 8.39
C LEU A 32 30.05 -11.74 7.45
N GLU A 33 29.69 -10.53 7.03
CA GLU A 33 30.52 -9.71 6.12
C GLU A 33 31.72 -9.06 6.85
N VAL A 34 31.61 -8.83 8.17
CA VAL A 34 32.73 -8.34 9.01
C VAL A 34 33.75 -9.45 9.32
N ALA A 35 33.41 -10.72 9.14
CA ALA A 35 34.33 -11.84 9.28
C ALA A 35 35.09 -12.09 7.97
N ASP A 36 36.02 -11.19 7.66
CA ASP A 36 36.86 -11.22 6.45
C ASP A 36 37.64 -12.55 6.29
N THR A 37 37.83 -12.90 5.02
CA THR A 37 37.65 -14.26 4.48
C THR A 37 38.93 -15.09 4.32
N GLN A 38 40.10 -14.65 4.79
CA GLN A 38 41.36 -15.21 4.27
C GLN A 38 42.19 -16.08 5.25
N SER A 39 41.73 -16.36 6.47
CA SER A 39 42.52 -17.16 7.44
C SER A 39 41.73 -18.24 8.22
N PHE A 40 40.47 -18.51 7.87
CA PHE A 40 39.57 -19.27 8.76
C PHE A 40 39.27 -20.73 8.35
N MET A 41 39.62 -21.13 7.12
CA MET A 41 39.22 -22.44 6.57
C MET A 41 39.93 -23.66 7.20
N ASP A 42 41.01 -23.48 7.97
CA ASP A 42 41.76 -24.58 8.58
C ASP A 42 41.51 -24.76 10.10
N THR A 43 40.54 -24.04 10.68
CA THR A 43 40.26 -24.15 12.12
C THR A 43 39.28 -25.30 12.44
N PRO A 44 39.66 -26.26 13.31
CA PRO A 44 38.75 -27.31 13.76
C PRO A 44 37.60 -26.67 14.55
N GLY A 45 36.43 -26.58 13.91
CA GLY A 45 35.27 -25.85 14.42
C GLY A 45 34.38 -25.25 13.33
N TYR A 46 34.88 -25.13 12.10
CA TYR A 46 34.15 -24.62 10.94
C TYR A 46 32.84 -25.39 10.66
N ASP A 47 32.87 -26.73 10.70
CA ASP A 47 31.68 -27.56 10.46
C ASP A 47 30.54 -27.27 11.45
N ASN A 48 30.86 -26.93 12.70
CA ASN A 48 29.85 -26.57 13.70
C ASN A 48 29.21 -25.21 13.37
N VAL A 49 30.01 -24.23 12.93
CA VAL A 49 29.51 -22.91 12.52
C VAL A 49 28.65 -23.03 11.26
N LEU A 50 29.10 -23.80 10.27
CA LEU A 50 28.36 -24.03 9.04
C LEU A 50 27.02 -24.74 9.29
N ASN A 51 27.00 -25.76 10.15
CA ASN A 51 25.77 -26.46 10.52
C ASN A 51 24.80 -25.56 11.30
N LYS A 52 25.29 -24.68 12.18
CA LYS A 52 24.45 -23.68 12.86
C LYS A 52 23.85 -22.67 11.89
N LEU A 53 24.62 -22.22 10.91
CA LEU A 53 24.14 -21.30 9.89
C LEU A 53 23.10 -21.95 8.97
N LEU A 54 23.35 -23.19 8.55
CA LEU A 54 22.43 -23.95 7.72
C LEU A 54 21.09 -24.20 8.44
N THR A 55 21.14 -24.59 9.72
CA THR A 55 19.93 -24.78 10.53
C THR A 55 19.17 -23.47 10.77
N ALA A 56 19.85 -22.33 10.91
CA ALA A 56 19.22 -21.03 11.01
C ALA A 56 18.50 -20.63 9.70
N ILE A 57 19.16 -20.81 8.54
CA ILE A 57 18.56 -20.55 7.22
C ILE A 57 17.33 -21.44 6.99
N ASP A 58 17.41 -22.72 7.37
CA ASP A 58 16.27 -23.64 7.25
C ASP A 58 15.09 -23.22 8.13
N ALA A 59 15.35 -22.79 9.37
CA ALA A 59 14.32 -22.30 10.27
C ALA A 59 13.63 -21.04 9.70
N GLU A 60 14.40 -20.12 9.12
CA GLU A 60 13.86 -18.91 8.48
C GLU A 60 13.02 -19.25 7.24
N ARG A 61 13.49 -20.17 6.40
CA ARG A 61 12.73 -20.65 5.24
C ARG A 61 11.39 -21.25 5.65
N ILE A 62 11.36 -22.04 6.73
CA ILE A 62 10.11 -22.61 7.29
C ILE A 62 9.17 -21.50 7.75
N LEU A 63 9.69 -20.48 8.45
CA LEU A 63 8.89 -19.33 8.90
C LEU A 63 8.27 -18.59 7.71
N HIS A 64 9.04 -18.31 6.66
CA HIS A 64 8.54 -17.65 5.46
C HIS A 64 7.44 -18.45 4.76
N GLN A 65 7.58 -19.78 4.68
CA GLN A 65 6.52 -20.64 4.14
C GLN A 65 5.25 -20.59 5.00
N GLN A 66 5.39 -20.58 6.33
CA GLN A 66 4.23 -20.45 7.24
C GLN A 66 3.53 -19.09 7.08
N ILE A 67 4.28 -18.01 6.89
CA ILE A 67 3.69 -16.68 6.66
C ILE A 67 2.97 -16.64 5.31
N ALA A 68 3.59 -17.14 4.25
CA ALA A 68 2.99 -17.19 2.92
C ALA A 68 1.67 -18.00 2.92
N THR A 69 1.65 -19.16 3.60
CA THR A 69 0.43 -19.96 3.73
C THR A 69 -0.65 -19.27 4.55
N LYS A 70 -0.30 -18.62 5.68
CA LYS A 70 -1.25 -17.83 6.48
C LYS A 70 -1.86 -16.66 5.69
N LEU A 71 -1.04 -15.93 4.93
CA LEU A 71 -1.51 -14.87 4.04
C LEU A 71 -2.46 -15.41 2.96
N GLY A 72 -2.08 -16.50 2.30
CA GLY A 72 -2.94 -17.17 1.31
C GLY A 72 -4.31 -17.54 1.89
N ASN A 73 -4.33 -18.11 3.10
CA ASN A 73 -5.56 -18.48 3.81
C ASN A 73 -6.40 -17.26 4.20
N ALA A 74 -5.77 -16.16 4.63
CA ALA A 74 -6.45 -14.91 4.95
C ALA A 74 -7.10 -14.31 3.70
N PHE A 75 -6.39 -14.26 2.57
CA PHE A 75 -6.93 -13.79 1.30
C PHE A 75 -8.10 -14.65 0.80
N ALA A 76 -7.99 -15.98 0.89
CA ALA A 76 -9.07 -16.90 0.55
C ALA A 76 -10.31 -16.66 1.43
N SER A 77 -10.11 -16.40 2.73
CA SER A 77 -11.18 -16.10 3.68
C SER A 77 -11.87 -14.77 3.38
N ILE A 78 -11.10 -13.71 3.07
CA ILE A 78 -11.64 -12.41 2.64
C ILE A 78 -12.43 -12.57 1.34
N LYS A 79 -11.90 -13.30 0.36
CA LYS A 79 -12.59 -13.59 -0.91
C LYS A 79 -13.92 -14.32 -0.68
N LYS A 80 -13.92 -15.36 0.17
CA LYS A 80 -15.13 -16.10 0.54
C LYS A 80 -16.14 -15.22 1.27
N PHE A 81 -15.69 -14.35 2.18
CA PHE A 81 -16.57 -13.40 2.88
C PHE A 81 -17.18 -12.39 1.90
N ARG A 82 -16.39 -11.79 1.01
CA ARG A 82 -16.89 -10.87 -0.03
C ARG A 82 -17.92 -11.56 -0.92
N ASN A 83 -17.67 -12.80 -1.34
CA ASN A 83 -18.61 -13.57 -2.15
C ASN A 83 -19.88 -13.97 -1.38
N ARG A 84 -19.80 -14.15 -0.05
CA ARG A 84 -20.95 -14.44 0.82
C ARG A 84 -21.84 -13.22 1.05
N ILE A 85 -21.31 -12.00 0.89
CA ILE A 85 -22.13 -10.80 0.88
C ILE A 85 -22.81 -10.70 -0.50
N ALA A 86 -23.65 -11.68 -0.83
CA ALA A 86 -24.51 -11.70 -2.02
C ALA A 86 -25.54 -10.55 -2.04
N LYS A 87 -25.61 -9.75 -0.97
CA LYS A 87 -26.41 -8.52 -0.86
C LYS A 87 -25.68 -7.25 -1.29
N VAL A 88 -24.35 -7.27 -1.48
CA VAL A 88 -23.65 -6.13 -2.05
C VAL A 88 -23.73 -6.29 -3.56
N VAL A 89 -24.67 -5.53 -4.14
CA VAL A 89 -24.76 -5.34 -5.59
C VAL A 89 -23.35 -4.98 -6.08
N PRO A 90 -22.74 -5.78 -6.98
CA PRO A 90 -21.45 -5.42 -7.57
C PRO A 90 -21.55 -3.98 -8.08
N ALA A 91 -20.52 -3.16 -7.88
CA ALA A 91 -20.60 -1.76 -8.29
C ALA A 91 -20.93 -1.59 -9.78
N VAL A 92 -20.62 -2.59 -10.62
CA VAL A 92 -20.97 -2.66 -12.04
C VAL A 92 -22.49 -2.75 -12.28
N LYS A 93 -23.25 -3.29 -11.32
CA LYS A 93 -24.72 -3.40 -11.40
C LYS A 93 -25.44 -2.19 -10.79
N LEU A 94 -24.71 -1.21 -10.26
CA LEU A 94 -25.33 0.04 -9.81
C LEU A 94 -25.73 0.87 -11.05
N PRO A 95 -26.90 1.52 -11.02
CA PRO A 95 -27.23 2.54 -12.02
C PRO A 95 -26.15 3.61 -12.06
N GLN A 96 -25.88 4.13 -13.26
CA GLN A 96 -24.82 5.12 -13.48
C GLN A 96 -25.02 6.37 -12.61
N GLU A 97 -26.26 6.76 -12.33
CA GLU A 97 -26.61 7.95 -11.53
C GLU A 97 -26.12 7.81 -10.10
N ILE A 98 -26.21 6.59 -9.55
CA ILE A 98 -25.71 6.28 -8.21
C ILE A 98 -24.19 6.30 -8.19
N LEU A 99 -23.54 5.78 -9.23
CA LEU A 99 -22.08 5.83 -9.35
C LEU A 99 -21.57 7.26 -9.47
N VAL A 100 -22.23 8.10 -10.26
CA VAL A 100 -21.90 9.53 -10.38
C VAL A 100 -22.02 10.23 -9.03
N CYS A 101 -23.12 10.00 -8.28
CA CYS A 101 -23.30 10.57 -6.95
C CYS A 101 -22.19 10.13 -5.98
N ILE A 102 -21.79 8.85 -6.03
CA ILE A 102 -20.65 8.33 -5.25
C ILE A 102 -19.35 9.03 -5.66
N PHE A 103 -19.10 9.20 -6.95
CA PHE A 103 -17.88 9.84 -7.46
C PHE A 103 -17.81 11.32 -7.09
N GLU A 104 -18.92 12.06 -7.19
CA GLU A 104 -19.02 13.45 -6.74
C GLU A 104 -18.73 13.56 -5.25
N THR A 105 -19.32 12.67 -4.44
CA THR A 105 -19.12 12.64 -2.98
C THR A 105 -17.69 12.27 -2.60
N ALA A 106 -17.09 11.30 -3.29
CA ALA A 106 -15.74 10.82 -3.03
C ALA A 106 -14.68 11.87 -3.42
N SER A 107 -14.94 12.63 -4.49
CA SER A 107 -13.98 13.59 -5.05
C SER A 107 -14.14 15.00 -4.47
N ALA A 108 -15.20 15.27 -3.71
CA ALA A 108 -15.34 16.50 -2.95
C ALA A 108 -14.33 16.50 -1.80
N GLU A 109 -13.32 17.38 -1.85
CA GLU A 109 -12.39 17.55 -0.73
C GLU A 109 -13.16 17.95 0.55
N ARG A 110 -12.95 17.19 1.64
CA ARG A 110 -13.33 17.64 2.99
C ARG A 110 -12.28 18.62 3.52
N GLY A 111 -12.21 19.80 2.91
CA GLY A 111 -11.54 20.94 3.53
C GLY A 111 -12.37 21.47 4.70
N PRO A 112 -11.75 22.08 5.75
CA PRO A 112 -12.51 22.78 6.77
C PRO A 112 -13.40 23.82 6.10
N VAL A 113 -14.69 23.80 6.47
CA VAL A 113 -15.72 24.69 5.95
C VAL A 113 -15.45 26.11 6.46
N THR A 114 -14.44 26.78 5.90
CA THR A 114 -14.39 28.24 5.94
C THR A 114 -15.39 28.70 4.89
N ASN A 115 -16.38 29.47 5.33
CA ASN A 115 -17.69 29.76 4.71
C ASN A 115 -17.73 30.30 3.26
N ARG A 116 -16.67 30.16 2.45
CA ARG A 116 -16.61 30.63 1.05
C ARG A 116 -15.90 29.71 0.06
N GLN A 117 -15.28 28.59 0.47
CA GLN A 117 -14.71 27.64 -0.50
C GLN A 117 -15.79 26.70 -1.04
N LYS A 118 -16.19 26.92 -2.30
CA LYS A 118 -16.92 25.94 -3.11
C LYS A 118 -16.15 24.62 -3.09
N TYR A 119 -16.85 23.49 -2.99
CA TYR A 119 -16.28 22.14 -3.09
C TYR A 119 -15.35 22.05 -4.32
N ILE A 120 -14.04 22.06 -4.08
CA ILE A 120 -13.05 21.79 -5.11
C ILE A 120 -13.01 20.28 -5.28
N THR A 121 -13.07 19.84 -6.53
CA THR A 121 -12.96 18.42 -6.85
C THR A 121 -11.50 18.06 -6.95
N ASP A 122 -11.04 17.14 -6.10
CA ASP A 122 -9.68 16.61 -6.19
C ASP A 122 -9.53 15.76 -7.45
N THR A 123 -8.76 16.30 -8.40
CA THR A 123 -8.45 15.62 -9.65
C THR A 123 -7.78 14.27 -9.43
N LYS A 124 -6.93 14.14 -8.40
CA LYS A 124 -6.23 12.87 -8.09
C LYS A 124 -7.21 11.77 -7.72
N THR A 125 -8.24 12.12 -6.97
CA THR A 125 -9.30 11.19 -6.59
C THR A 125 -10.11 10.74 -7.81
N LEU A 126 -10.49 11.66 -8.71
CA LEU A 126 -11.20 11.28 -9.96
C LEU A 126 -10.35 10.39 -10.87
N PHE A 127 -9.06 10.69 -11.02
CA PHE A 127 -8.15 9.83 -11.77
C PHE A 127 -8.12 8.43 -11.14
N SER A 128 -7.93 8.34 -9.82
CA SER A 128 -7.91 7.06 -9.12
C SER A 128 -9.20 6.24 -9.32
N ILE A 129 -10.36 6.89 -9.27
CA ILE A 129 -11.67 6.28 -9.54
C ILE A 129 -11.73 5.74 -10.98
N SER A 130 -11.25 6.48 -11.97
CA SER A 130 -11.25 6.06 -13.38
C SER A 130 -10.36 4.85 -13.67
N HIS A 131 -9.45 4.49 -12.76
CA HIS A 131 -8.55 3.33 -12.90
C HIS A 131 -9.12 2.04 -12.29
N VAL A 132 -10.25 2.09 -11.58
CA VAL A 132 -10.84 0.90 -10.92
C VAL A 132 -11.34 -0.13 -11.94
N SER A 133 -11.98 0.31 -13.03
CA SER A 133 -12.47 -0.56 -14.11
C SER A 133 -12.73 0.24 -15.40
N SER A 134 -12.84 -0.45 -16.54
CA SER A 134 -13.24 0.17 -17.81
C SER A 134 -14.62 0.82 -17.74
N TYR A 135 -15.57 0.22 -17.01
CA TYR A 135 -16.90 0.78 -16.80
C TYR A 135 -16.88 2.08 -15.99
N TRP A 136 -16.08 2.12 -14.92
CA TRP A 136 -15.92 3.34 -14.11
C TRP A 136 -15.26 4.44 -14.93
N ARG A 137 -14.22 4.11 -15.71
CA ARG A 137 -13.61 5.05 -16.65
C ARG A 137 -14.63 5.63 -17.63
N TYR A 138 -15.47 4.78 -18.22
CA TYR A 138 -16.51 5.21 -19.15
C TYR A 138 -17.45 6.23 -18.49
N ILE A 139 -17.95 5.95 -17.28
CA ILE A 139 -18.83 6.87 -16.56
C ILE A 139 -18.09 8.17 -16.22
N THR A 140 -16.89 8.09 -15.67
CA THR A 140 -16.10 9.27 -15.28
C THR A 140 -15.84 10.17 -16.48
N VAL A 141 -15.43 9.63 -17.62
CA VAL A 141 -15.14 10.41 -18.84
C VAL A 141 -16.42 10.99 -19.46
N ASN A 142 -17.52 10.24 -19.48
CA ASN A 142 -18.78 10.67 -20.11
C ASN A 142 -19.70 11.50 -19.19
N THR A 143 -19.26 11.85 -17.98
CA THR A 143 -20.04 12.67 -17.04
C THR A 143 -19.35 14.02 -16.81
N PRO A 144 -19.67 15.06 -17.62
CA PRO A 144 -19.02 16.37 -17.52
C PRO A 144 -19.15 17.05 -16.15
N THR A 145 -20.20 16.73 -15.38
CA THR A 145 -20.42 17.34 -14.05
C THR A 145 -19.27 17.02 -13.09
N LEU A 146 -18.66 15.84 -13.19
CA LEU A 146 -17.50 15.45 -12.38
C LEU A 146 -16.28 16.33 -12.63
N TRP A 147 -16.11 16.83 -13.86
CA TRP A 147 -14.97 17.65 -14.27
C TRP A 147 -15.24 19.15 -14.18
N SER A 148 -16.47 19.55 -13.88
CA SER A 148 -16.87 20.96 -13.84
C SER A 148 -16.21 21.79 -12.72
N ARG A 149 -15.56 21.12 -11.75
CA ARG A 149 -15.00 21.72 -10.53
C ARG A 149 -13.52 21.39 -10.31
N ILE A 150 -12.79 21.14 -11.40
CA ILE A 150 -11.34 20.99 -11.36
C ILE A 150 -10.72 22.35 -11.07
N ASP A 151 -10.00 22.46 -9.96
CA ASP A 151 -9.04 23.55 -9.80
C ASP A 151 -7.76 23.16 -10.54
N VAL A 152 -7.49 23.84 -11.65
CA VAL A 152 -6.20 23.73 -12.33
C VAL A 152 -5.28 24.67 -11.58
N ASP A 153 -4.56 24.14 -10.59
CA ASP A 153 -3.65 24.91 -9.78
C ASP A 153 -2.50 25.44 -10.67
N VAL A 154 -2.68 26.65 -11.23
CA VAL A 154 -1.77 27.27 -12.21
C VAL A 154 -0.43 27.65 -11.56
N ILE A 155 -0.28 27.45 -10.25
CA ILE A 155 0.90 27.84 -9.48
C ILE A 155 2.16 27.09 -9.96
N ALA A 156 2.05 25.86 -10.48
CA ALA A 156 3.18 25.14 -11.05
C ALA A 156 3.72 25.74 -12.38
N TRP A 157 2.94 26.59 -13.05
CA TRP A 157 3.35 27.24 -14.31
C TRP A 157 3.96 28.64 -14.12
N ARG A 158 3.72 29.32 -12.99
CA ARG A 158 4.38 30.61 -12.71
C ARG A 158 5.73 30.38 -12.04
N GLY A 159 6.68 29.95 -12.86
CA GLY A 159 8.09 30.28 -12.72
C GLY A 159 8.75 29.83 -11.41
N ASN A 160 9.58 28.79 -11.53
CA ASN A 160 10.92 28.87 -10.98
C ASN A 160 11.50 30.23 -11.37
N LYS A 161 11.35 31.25 -10.52
CA LYS A 161 12.13 32.48 -10.64
C LYS A 161 13.57 32.02 -10.48
N ILE A 162 14.28 31.97 -11.62
CA ILE A 162 15.73 31.83 -11.65
C ILE A 162 16.26 32.87 -10.65
N PRO A 163 17.00 32.48 -9.61
CA PRO A 163 17.48 33.43 -8.63
C PRO A 163 18.38 34.45 -9.33
N GLU A 164 17.90 35.69 -9.38
CA GLU A 164 18.55 36.87 -9.91
C GLU A 164 19.69 37.31 -8.97
N LYS A 165 20.68 36.43 -8.77
CA LYS A 165 21.90 36.70 -8.00
C LYS A 165 23.13 36.13 -8.72
N GLN A 166 23.30 36.47 -9.99
CA GLN A 166 24.60 36.43 -10.69
C GLN A 166 24.69 37.56 -11.72
N ARG A 167 24.42 38.80 -11.29
CA ARG A 167 24.84 40.02 -11.97
C ARG A 167 25.44 40.97 -10.94
N ALA A 168 26.68 40.68 -10.56
CA ALA A 168 27.66 41.64 -10.07
C ALA A 168 29.04 40.99 -10.26
#